data_AF-A0A2E0SA65-F1
#
_entry.id   AF-A0A2E0SA65-F1
#
_cell.length_a   1.000
_cell.length_b   1.000
_cell.length_c   1.000
_cell.angle_alpha   90.00
_cell.angle_beta   90.00
_cell.angle_gamma   90.00
#
_symmetry.space_group_name_H-M   'P 1'
#
loop_
_entity.id
_entity.type
_entity.pdbx_description
1 polymer ?
#
loop_
_entity_poly.entity_id
_entity_poly.type
_entity_poly.pdbx_seq_one_letter_code
_entity_poly.pdbx_strand_id
1 'polypeptide(L)'
;MAFLFFLFVTVSLTELYLIIEVSGAIGWGFTIGWSILTGLAGSWLAKQEGRRTMASIQQRMAQMQMPGQELADALLIVISGALLITPGFLTDVIGFTILFPVTRSLYRAGIGKWFKTRVGVNQFYQQNANAFEHTDTFGQADPWDSIVEGEIVDDDEDQNDYIEGEIISE
;
A
#
# COMPACT_ATOMS: atom_id res chain seq x y z
N MET A 1 -17.33 -13.52 0.71
CA MET A 1 -17.34 -13.92 -0.72
C MET A 1 -18.70 -13.76 -1.38
N ALA A 2 -19.79 -14.28 -0.81
CA ALA A 2 -21.14 -14.16 -1.39
C ALA A 2 -21.57 -12.73 -1.76
N PHE A 3 -21.21 -11.73 -0.93
CA PHE A 3 -21.56 -10.33 -1.21
C PHE A 3 -21.03 -9.81 -2.56
N LEU A 4 -19.75 -10.08 -2.90
CA LEU A 4 -19.17 -9.64 -4.17
C LEU A 4 -19.84 -10.34 -5.36
N PHE A 5 -20.16 -11.63 -5.19
CA PHE A 5 -20.88 -12.40 -6.20
C PHE A 5 -22.28 -11.80 -6.45
N PHE A 6 -23.05 -11.53 -5.40
CA PHE A 6 -24.38 -10.91 -5.54
C PHE A 6 -24.29 -9.52 -6.17
N LEU A 7 -23.34 -8.68 -5.74
CA LEU A 7 -23.11 -7.36 -6.34
C LEU A 7 -22.84 -7.47 -7.85
N PHE A 8 -21.91 -8.34 -8.24
CA PHE A 8 -21.56 -8.55 -9.64
C PHE A 8 -22.76 -9.01 -10.46
N VAL A 9 -23.49 -10.03 -10.00
CA VAL A 9 -24.66 -10.57 -10.69
C VAL A 9 -25.75 -9.50 -10.83
N THR A 10 -26.07 -8.77 -9.76
CA THR A 10 -27.10 -7.72 -9.80
C THR A 10 -26.72 -6.60 -10.76
N VAL A 11 -25.47 -6.13 -10.73
CA VAL A 11 -24.99 -5.10 -11.66
C VAL A 11 -25.10 -5.60 -13.10
N SER A 12 -24.56 -6.78 -13.42
CA SER A 12 -24.60 -7.32 -14.78
C SER A 12 -26.02 -7.58 -15.31
N LEU A 13 -26.93 -8.07 -14.46
CA LEU A 13 -28.33 -8.24 -14.86
C LEU A 13 -29.02 -6.90 -15.11
N THR A 14 -28.70 -5.88 -14.33
CA THR A 14 -29.22 -4.52 -14.52
C THR A 14 -28.75 -3.93 -15.85
N GLU A 15 -27.48 -4.17 -16.23
CA GLU A 15 -26.96 -3.71 -17.52
C GLU A 15 -27.66 -4.38 -18.70
N LEU A 16 -27.86 -5.70 -18.62
CA LEU A 16 -28.55 -6.42 -19.67
C LEU A 16 -29.98 -5.89 -19.84
N TYR A 17 -30.68 -5.61 -18.73
CA TYR A 17 -32.00 -5.01 -18.75
C TYR A 17 -31.98 -3.60 -19.40
N LEU A 18 -31.03 -2.74 -19.02
CA LEU A 18 -30.89 -1.40 -19.59
C LEU A 18 -30.60 -1.42 -21.09
N ILE A 19 -29.73 -2.32 -21.55
CA ILE A 19 -29.41 -2.44 -22.98
C ILE A 19 -30.66 -2.85 -23.77
N ILE A 20 -31.44 -3.80 -23.26
CA ILE A 20 -32.69 -4.23 -23.90
C ILE A 20 -33.68 -3.06 -23.97
N GLU A 21 -33.89 -2.36 -22.86
CA GLU A 21 -34.83 -1.23 -22.77
C GLU A 21 -34.44 -0.08 -23.72
N VAL A 22 -33.17 0.34 -23.68
CA VAL A 22 -32.66 1.45 -24.51
C VAL A 22 -32.65 1.07 -25.99
N SER A 23 -32.27 -0.18 -26.31
CA SER A 23 -32.29 -0.66 -27.70
C SER A 23 -33.70 -0.76 -28.27
N GLY A 24 -34.70 -1.06 -27.43
CA GLY A 24 -36.11 -1.04 -27.81
C GLY A 24 -36.66 0.38 -28.02
N ALA A 25 -36.22 1.35 -27.20
CA ALA A 25 -36.70 2.72 -27.26
C ALA A 25 -36.06 3.56 -28.39
N ILE A 26 -34.75 3.43 -28.61
CA ILE A 26 -33.97 4.29 -29.52
C ILE A 26 -33.43 3.52 -30.75
N GLY A 27 -33.30 2.20 -30.63
CA GLY A 27 -32.75 1.33 -31.65
C GLY A 27 -31.37 0.77 -31.30
N TRP A 28 -31.07 -0.41 -31.83
CA TRP A 28 -29.82 -1.13 -31.58
C TRP A 28 -28.58 -0.38 -32.08
N GLY A 29 -28.67 0.31 -33.23
CA GLY A 29 -27.53 1.04 -33.81
C GLY A 29 -27.04 2.19 -32.93
N PHE A 30 -27.98 2.96 -32.36
CA PHE A 30 -27.65 4.04 -31.42
C PHE A 30 -27.03 3.47 -30.14
N THR A 31 -27.61 2.40 -29.59
CA THR A 31 -27.14 1.75 -28.36
C THR A 31 -25.69 1.27 -28.49
N ILE A 32 -25.36 0.57 -29.59
CA ILE A 32 -24.00 0.10 -29.86
C ILE A 32 -23.06 1.27 -30.12
N GLY A 33 -23.48 2.24 -30.95
CA GLY A 33 -22.66 3.42 -31.25
C GLY A 33 -22.31 4.22 -29.99
N TRP A 34 -23.28 4.40 -29.10
CA TRP A 34 -23.09 5.06 -27.82
C TRP A 34 -22.12 4.29 -26.92
N SER A 35 -22.30 2.97 -26.79
CA SER A 35 -21.42 2.13 -25.98
C SER A 35 -19.97 2.10 -26.51
N ILE A 36 -19.78 2.10 -27.82
CA ILE A 36 -18.44 2.24 -28.42
C ILE A 36 -17.87 3.63 -28.10
N LEU A 37 -18.67 4.68 -28.21
CA LEU A 37 -18.24 6.04 -27.94
C LEU A 37 -17.83 6.24 -26.48
N THR A 38 -18.59 5.70 -25.52
CA THR A 38 -18.26 5.73 -24.10
C THR A 38 -17.00 4.93 -23.81
N GLY A 39 -16.88 3.70 -24.34
CA GLY A 39 -15.69 2.88 -24.18
C GLY A 39 -14.42 3.53 -24.75
N LEU A 40 -14.51 4.17 -25.92
CA LEU A 40 -13.41 4.91 -26.53
C LEU A 40 -13.04 6.15 -25.73
N ALA A 41 -14.02 6.97 -25.34
CA ALA A 41 -13.78 8.17 -24.55
C ALA A 41 -13.17 7.83 -23.19
N GLY A 42 -13.67 6.78 -22.54
CA GLY A 42 -13.16 6.25 -21.29
C GLY A 42 -11.73 5.75 -21.41
N SER A 43 -11.45 4.91 -22.41
CA SER A 43 -10.11 4.38 -22.67
C SER A 43 -9.10 5.49 -23.00
N TRP A 44 -9.52 6.50 -23.76
CA TRP A 44 -8.68 7.65 -24.09
C TRP A 44 -8.34 8.47 -22.84
N LEU A 45 -9.33 8.75 -21.99
CA LEU A 45 -9.13 9.49 -20.75
C LEU A 45 -8.26 8.69 -19.76
N ALA A 46 -8.46 7.37 -19.65
CA ALA A 46 -7.62 6.48 -18.85
C ALA A 46 -6.17 6.47 -19.32
N LYS A 47 -5.93 6.48 -20.64
CA LYS A 47 -4.58 6.58 -21.20
C LYS A 47 -3.92 7.92 -20.88
N GLN A 48 -4.67 9.02 -20.94
CA GLN A 48 -4.16 10.35 -20.62
C GLN A 48 -3.79 10.48 -19.14
N GLU A 49 -4.69 10.09 -18.25
CA GLU A 49 -4.48 10.15 -16.80
C GLU A 49 -3.44 9.13 -16.32
N GLY A 50 -3.40 7.94 -16.93
CA GLY A 50 -2.40 6.91 -16.65
C GLY A 50 -0.99 7.42 -16.92
N ARG A 51 -0.77 8.10 -18.04
CA ARG A 51 0.52 8.71 -18.37
C ARG A 51 0.95 9.78 -17.38
N ARG A 52 0.02 10.68 -16.99
CA ARG A 52 0.28 11.74 -16.01
C ARG A 52 0.69 11.14 -14.67
N THR A 53 -0.09 10.18 -14.18
CA THR A 53 0.15 9.51 -12.90
C THR A 53 1.47 8.75 -12.92
N MET A 54 1.77 8.02 -14.01
CA MET A 54 3.04 7.30 -14.15
C MET A 54 4.25 8.23 -14.14
N ALA A 55 4.16 9.40 -14.78
CA ALA A 55 5.22 10.42 -14.72
C ALA A 55 5.44 10.91 -13.28
N SER A 56 4.36 11.15 -12.52
CA SER A 56 4.46 11.54 -11.10
C SER A 56 5.06 10.44 -10.23
N ILE A 57 4.72 9.16 -10.47
CA ILE A 57 5.33 8.01 -9.78
C ILE A 57 6.84 8.00 -10.05
N GLN A 58 7.25 8.10 -11.31
CA GLN A 58 8.68 8.12 -11.69
C GLN A 58 9.43 9.29 -11.04
N GLN A 59 8.83 10.49 -11.04
CA GLN A 59 9.42 11.68 -10.43
C GLN A 59 9.62 11.51 -8.92
N ARG A 60 8.63 10.96 -8.19
CA ARG A 60 8.77 10.74 -6.74
C ARG A 60 9.77 9.66 -6.40
N MET A 61 9.79 8.56 -7.16
CA MET A 61 10.81 7.52 -7.00
C MET A 61 12.22 8.06 -7.25
N ALA A 62 12.39 8.93 -8.25
CA ALA A 62 13.68 9.60 -8.50
C ALA A 62 14.11 10.53 -7.35
N GLN A 63 13.16 11.07 -6.59
CA GLN A 63 13.40 11.87 -5.39
C GLN A 63 13.53 11.02 -4.11
N MET A 64 13.60 9.68 -4.22
CA MET A 64 13.60 8.74 -3.09
C MET A 64 12.38 8.90 -2.15
N GLN A 65 11.27 9.46 -2.65
CA GLN A 65 10.01 9.57 -1.92
C GLN A 65 9.10 8.40 -2.26
N MET A 66 8.38 7.86 -1.28
CA MET A 66 7.39 6.80 -1.53
C MET A 66 6.13 7.34 -2.24
N PRO A 67 5.81 6.90 -3.47
CA PRO A 67 4.65 7.36 -4.25
C PRO A 67 3.37 6.62 -3.88
N GLY A 68 3.09 6.45 -2.58
CA GLY A 68 1.90 5.72 -2.14
C GLY A 68 0.60 6.39 -2.58
N GLN A 69 0.63 7.69 -2.86
CA GLN A 69 -0.56 8.38 -3.32
C GLN A 69 -0.92 8.03 -4.75
N GLU A 70 0.08 8.15 -5.60
CA GLU A 70 0.02 8.00 -7.04
C GLU A 70 -0.18 6.53 -7.44
N LEU A 71 0.29 5.57 -6.63
CA LEU A 71 0.00 4.14 -6.85
C LEU A 71 -1.49 3.82 -6.73
N ALA A 72 -2.17 4.35 -5.71
CA ALA A 72 -3.60 4.11 -5.56
C ALA A 72 -4.38 4.76 -6.70
N ASP A 73 -3.93 5.94 -7.14
CA ASP A 73 -4.52 6.63 -8.27
C ASP A 73 -4.33 5.84 -9.57
N ALA A 74 -3.14 5.26 -9.79
CA ALA A 74 -2.88 4.36 -10.90
C ALA A 74 -3.79 3.13 -10.87
N LEU A 75 -4.00 2.53 -9.69
CA LEU A 75 -4.93 1.41 -9.51
C LEU A 75 -6.37 1.82 -9.88
N LEU A 76 -6.85 2.97 -9.39
CA LEU A 76 -8.18 3.48 -9.71
C LEU A 76 -8.35 3.74 -11.21
N ILE A 77 -7.32 4.25 -11.89
CA ILE A 77 -7.33 4.42 -13.35
C ILE A 77 -7.52 3.07 -14.03
N VAL A 78 -6.74 2.05 -13.65
CA VAL A 78 -6.83 0.73 -14.28
C VAL A 78 -8.20 0.10 -14.04
N ILE A 79 -8.71 0.16 -12.81
CA ILE A 79 -10.04 -0.35 -12.46
C ILE A 79 -11.11 0.38 -13.29
N SER A 80 -11.06 1.72 -13.34
CA SER A 80 -12.02 2.49 -14.12
C SER A 80 -11.96 2.16 -15.62
N GLY A 81 -10.77 2.06 -16.21
CA GLY A 81 -10.59 1.67 -17.61
C GLY A 81 -11.11 0.26 -17.89
N ALA A 82 -10.91 -0.69 -16.97
CA ALA A 82 -11.45 -2.04 -17.08
C ALA A 82 -12.99 -2.06 -16.99
N LEU A 83 -13.59 -1.23 -16.13
CA LEU A 83 -15.04 -1.04 -16.09
C LEU A 83 -15.57 -0.49 -17.43
N LEU A 84 -14.92 0.53 -17.99
CA LEU A 84 -15.32 1.20 -19.25
C LEU A 84 -15.15 0.34 -20.50
N ILE A 85 -14.32 -0.71 -20.45
CA ILE A 85 -14.21 -1.72 -21.52
C ILE A 85 -15.46 -2.61 -21.56
N THR A 86 -16.12 -2.80 -20.42
CA THR A 86 -17.30 -3.66 -20.32
C THR A 86 -18.52 -2.83 -20.75
N PRO A 87 -19.17 -3.15 -21.88
CA PRO A 87 -20.30 -2.35 -22.36
C PRO A 87 -21.48 -2.48 -21.40
N GLY A 88 -21.72 -1.46 -20.59
CA GLY A 88 -22.80 -1.41 -19.61
C GLY A 88 -23.01 0.02 -19.17
N PHE A 89 -24.10 0.65 -19.59
CA PHE A 89 -24.40 2.08 -19.34
C PHE A 89 -24.17 2.51 -17.88
N LEU A 90 -24.53 1.66 -16.90
CA LEU A 90 -24.33 1.98 -15.49
C LEU A 90 -22.85 1.89 -15.09
N THR A 91 -22.17 0.85 -15.55
CA THR A 91 -20.74 0.57 -15.38
C THR A 91 -19.90 1.65 -16.06
N ASP A 92 -20.38 2.20 -17.19
CA ASP A 92 -19.79 3.34 -17.87
C ASP A 92 -19.83 4.59 -16.99
N VAL A 93 -21.00 4.93 -16.43
CA VAL A 93 -21.14 6.07 -15.52
C VAL A 93 -20.25 5.91 -14.29
N ILE A 94 -20.22 4.72 -13.68
CA ILE A 94 -19.36 4.44 -12.53
C ILE A 94 -17.87 4.55 -12.92
N GLY A 95 -17.48 3.95 -14.04
CA GLY A 95 -16.12 3.98 -14.57
C GLY A 95 -15.65 5.42 -14.82
N PHE A 96 -16.47 6.24 -15.49
CA PHE A 96 -16.17 7.66 -15.70
C PHE A 96 -16.05 8.44 -14.40
N THR A 97 -16.95 8.17 -13.44
CA THR A 97 -16.92 8.86 -12.14
C THR A 97 -15.65 8.52 -11.37
N ILE A 98 -15.15 7.29 -11.42
CA ILE A 98 -13.87 6.91 -10.80
C ILE A 98 -12.68 7.52 -11.55
N LEU A 99 -12.77 7.58 -12.89
CA LEU A 99 -11.69 8.05 -13.74
C LEU A 99 -11.43 9.56 -13.60
N PHE A 100 -12.49 10.35 -13.35
CA PHE A 100 -12.39 11.80 -13.19
C PHE A 100 -11.49 12.20 -12.01
N PRO A 101 -10.55 13.14 -12.20
CA PRO A 101 -9.57 13.49 -11.18
C PRO A 101 -10.18 14.19 -9.96
N VAL A 102 -11.29 14.93 -10.14
CA VAL A 102 -11.98 15.65 -9.04
C VAL A 102 -12.55 14.65 -8.02
N THR A 103 -13.12 13.57 -8.52
CA THR A 103 -13.79 12.52 -7.74
C THR A 103 -12.80 11.51 -7.16
N ARG A 104 -11.57 11.41 -7.68
CA ARG A 104 -10.54 10.52 -7.10
C ARG A 104 -10.27 10.77 -5.63
N SER A 105 -10.18 12.04 -5.21
CA SER A 105 -9.95 12.36 -3.80
C SER A 105 -11.01 11.76 -2.87
N LEU A 106 -12.29 11.76 -3.31
CA LEU A 106 -13.42 11.17 -2.60
C LEU A 106 -13.35 9.64 -2.56
N TYR A 107 -13.10 8.99 -3.70
CA TYR A 107 -12.97 7.53 -3.74
C TYR A 107 -11.79 7.05 -2.91
N ARG A 108 -10.67 7.76 -2.98
CA ARG A 108 -9.45 7.46 -2.22
C ARG A 108 -9.67 7.61 -0.72
N ALA A 109 -10.35 8.68 -0.29
CA ALA A 109 -10.72 8.88 1.11
C ALA A 109 -11.74 7.84 1.61
N GLY A 110 -12.74 7.51 0.79
CA GLY A 110 -13.76 6.50 1.11
C GLY A 110 -13.18 5.09 1.23
N ILE A 111 -12.40 4.66 0.24
CA ILE A 111 -11.73 3.35 0.23
C ILE A 111 -10.70 3.28 1.35
N GLY A 112 -9.91 4.35 1.56
CA GLY A 112 -8.91 4.40 2.63
C GLY A 112 -9.53 4.30 4.03
N LYS A 113 -10.67 4.96 4.27
CA LYS A 113 -11.40 4.85 5.54
C LYS A 113 -11.96 3.44 5.74
N TRP A 114 -12.56 2.86 4.70
CA TRP A 114 -13.12 1.50 4.76
C TRP A 114 -12.04 0.44 5.01
N PHE A 115 -10.88 0.56 4.34
CA PHE A 115 -9.74 -0.32 4.55
C PHE A 115 -9.15 -0.20 5.97
N LYS A 116 -8.99 1.02 6.50
CA LYS A 116 -8.50 1.22 7.88
C LYS A 116 -9.43 0.63 8.95
N THR A 117 -10.74 0.60 8.69
CA THR A 117 -11.73 0.05 9.63
C THR A 117 -11.87 -1.48 9.51
N ARG A 118 -11.55 -2.08 8.35
CA ARG A 118 -11.74 -3.52 8.07
C ARG A 118 -10.45 -4.33 8.16
N VAL A 119 -9.32 -3.75 7.75
CA VAL A 119 -7.99 -4.31 7.91
C VAL A 119 -7.45 -3.68 9.19
N GLY A 120 -7.24 -4.49 10.23
CA GLY A 120 -6.66 -4.05 11.50
C GLY A 120 -5.21 -3.61 11.35
N VAL A 121 -4.95 -2.54 10.59
CA VAL A 121 -3.61 -1.91 10.48
C VAL A 121 -3.23 -1.23 11.80
N ASN A 122 -4.16 -1.14 12.76
CA ASN A 122 -3.83 -0.81 14.14
C ASN A 122 -2.81 -1.80 14.73
N GLN A 123 -2.67 -3.03 14.23
CA GLN A 123 -1.69 -3.96 14.79
C GLN A 123 -0.25 -3.76 14.31
N PHE A 124 -0.02 -3.09 13.17
CA PHE A 124 1.35 -2.90 12.63
C PHE A 124 1.98 -1.55 12.99
N TYR A 125 1.19 -0.49 13.16
CA TYR A 125 1.71 0.80 13.66
C TYR A 125 1.72 0.90 15.19
N GLN A 126 0.83 0.18 15.90
CA GLN A 126 0.77 0.25 17.36
C GLN A 126 1.75 -0.68 18.07
N GLN A 127 2.26 -1.72 17.39
CA GLN A 127 3.29 -2.60 17.96
C GLN A 127 4.65 -1.90 18.10
N ASN A 128 4.90 -0.81 17.35
CA ASN A 128 6.16 -0.05 17.42
C ASN A 128 6.07 1.22 18.28
N ALA A 129 4.87 1.70 18.60
CA ALA A 129 4.67 2.79 19.56
C ALA A 129 4.78 2.31 21.02
N ASN A 130 4.35 1.08 21.30
CA ASN A 130 4.39 0.51 22.65
C ASN A 130 5.75 -0.10 23.03
N ALA A 131 6.70 -0.19 22.09
CA ALA A 131 8.07 -0.62 22.38
C ALA A 131 8.95 0.52 22.93
N PHE A 132 8.50 1.77 22.79
CA PHE A 132 9.21 2.97 23.25
C PHE A 132 8.55 3.65 24.45
N GLU A 133 7.42 3.14 24.95
CA GLU A 133 6.67 3.72 26.07
C GLU A 133 7.03 3.09 27.43
N HIS A 134 7.99 2.18 27.48
CA HIS A 134 8.40 1.48 28.71
C HIS A 134 9.67 2.06 29.36
N THR A 135 9.96 3.35 29.20
CA THR A 135 11.16 4.00 29.78
C THR A 135 10.87 5.08 30.83
N ASP A 136 9.62 5.45 31.10
CA ASP A 136 9.34 6.48 32.12
C ASP A 136 8.79 5.88 33.41
N THR A 137 9.65 5.17 34.15
CA THR A 137 9.56 5.14 35.61
C THR A 137 10.96 5.39 36.15
N PHE A 138 11.33 6.68 36.17
CA PHE A 138 12.44 7.21 36.94
C PHE A 138 12.17 7.03 38.43
N GLY A 139 12.33 5.81 38.91
CA GLY A 139 12.66 5.49 40.29
C GLY A 139 14.15 5.22 40.34
N GLN A 140 14.92 6.27 40.63
CA GLN A 140 16.21 6.25 41.32
C GLN A 140 16.98 4.91 41.26
N ALA A 141 17.62 4.63 40.12
CA ALA A 141 18.68 3.62 40.05
C ALA A 141 19.99 4.38 39.86
N ASP A 142 20.89 4.25 40.83
CA ASP A 142 22.18 4.92 40.85
C ASP A 142 22.99 4.55 39.59
N PRO A 143 23.53 5.53 38.84
CA PRO A 143 24.35 5.29 37.64
C PRO A 143 25.64 4.49 37.89
N TRP A 144 25.96 4.25 39.17
CA TRP A 144 27.18 3.61 39.63
C TRP A 144 27.02 2.10 39.84
N ASP A 145 25.80 1.54 39.75
CA ASP A 145 25.53 0.10 39.94
C ASP A 145 25.80 -0.76 38.68
N SER A 146 26.05 -0.11 37.53
CA SER A 146 26.36 -0.81 36.27
C SER A 146 27.85 -0.86 35.92
N ILE A 147 28.73 -0.50 36.85
CA ILE A 147 30.18 -0.64 36.66
C ILE A 147 30.54 -2.07 37.03
N VAL A 148 30.74 -2.91 36.01
CA VAL A 148 31.31 -4.25 36.20
C VAL A 148 32.80 -4.05 36.47
N GLU A 149 33.15 -4.05 37.76
CA GLU A 149 34.53 -4.09 38.23
C GLU A 149 35.14 -5.43 37.80
N GLY A 150 36.04 -5.40 36.82
CA GLY A 150 36.76 -6.58 36.39
C GLY A 150 37.72 -7.00 37.50
N GLU A 151 37.39 -8.07 38.21
CA GLU A 151 38.31 -8.75 39.12
C GLU A 151 39.48 -9.29 38.28
N ILE A 152 40.67 -8.72 38.46
CA ILE A 152 41.90 -9.30 37.95
C ILE A 152 42.15 -10.52 38.84
N VAL A 153 41.89 -11.69 38.30
CA VAL A 153 42.37 -12.94 38.89
C VAL A 153 43.87 -12.95 38.69
N ASP A 154 44.59 -12.49 39.71
CA ASP A 154 46.00 -12.80 39.87
C ASP A 154 46.08 -14.30 40.18
N ASP A 155 46.44 -15.11 39.18
CA ASP A 155 46.90 -16.49 39.38
C ASP A 155 48.28 -16.42 40.05
N ASP A 156 48.29 -16.15 41.35
CA ASP A 156 49.44 -16.37 42.22
C ASP A 156 49.30 -17.74 42.92
N GLU A 157 50.46 -18.39 43.11
CA GLU A 157 50.73 -19.71 43.74
C GLU A 157 50.90 -20.89 42.73
N ASP A 158 52.03 -21.57 42.61
CA ASP A 158 53.23 -21.63 43.43
C ASP A 158 54.41 -22.26 42.68
N GLN A 159 55.58 -21.62 42.83
CA GLN A 159 56.88 -22.20 43.19
C GLN A 159 57.21 -23.64 42.75
N ASN A 160 58.18 -23.77 41.82
CA ASN A 160 59.29 -24.70 42.03
C ASN A 160 60.55 -24.30 41.24
N ASP A 161 61.60 -24.08 42.04
CA ASP A 161 63.03 -23.94 41.75
C ASP A 161 63.56 -24.65 40.49
N TYR A 162 64.49 -24.02 39.75
CA TYR A 162 65.95 -24.13 39.93
C TYR A 162 66.65 -23.37 38.80
N ILE A 163 67.68 -22.61 39.19
CA ILE A 163 68.61 -21.91 38.31
C ILE A 163 69.60 -22.93 37.74
N GLU A 164 69.73 -23.04 36.41
CA GLU A 164 71.03 -23.29 35.77
C GLU A 164 71.11 -22.54 34.43
N GLY A 165 71.84 -21.43 34.44
CA GLY A 165 72.45 -20.91 33.24
C GLY A 165 73.77 -21.65 33.02
N GLU A 166 73.86 -22.43 31.96
CA GLU A 166 75.15 -22.79 31.40
C GLU A 166 75.49 -21.76 30.32
N ILE A 167 76.46 -20.91 30.64
CA ILE A 167 77.17 -20.07 29.67
C ILE A 167 78.13 -21.00 28.95
N ILE A 168 77.99 -21.11 27.63
CA ILE A 168 79.13 -21.49 26.79
C ILE A 168 79.23 -20.47 25.65
N SER A 169 80.32 -19.70 25.75
CA SER A 169 80.90 -18.90 24.70
C SER A 169 81.39 -19.77 23.53
N GLU A 170 81.06 -19.38 22.30
CA GLU A 170 81.98 -19.08 21.18
C GLU A 170 81.21 -18.71 19.90
#